data_AF-A0AAU1SWI5-F1
#
_entry.id   AF-A0AAU1SWI5-F1
#
_cell.length_a   1.000
_cell.length_b   1.000
_cell.length_c   1.000
_cell.angle_alpha   90.00
_cell.angle_beta   90.00
_cell.angle_gamma   90.00
#
_symmetry.space_group_name_H-M   'P 1'
#
loop_
_entity.id
_entity.type
_entity.pdbx_description
1 polymer ?
#
loop_
_entity_poly.entity_id
_entity_poly.type
_entity_poly.pdbx_seq_one_letter_code
_entity_poly.pdbx_strand_id
1 'polypeptide(L)'
;MANKNIPDPGFSDDDGSADPRLSAALAAWAEDRTAHGPVLAALKEARLLVPVVAVLGEVEEDENGLRREKTSDMAVPTLKAGDRKALPAFTSTAALALWDPEARPVAVPLHQALQAAAHEQADTVVIDLAGPVAYELSGAALRAANEGRTTADPLADPAVTEAIRAAVAAEPGVRRAHLGPGSADGILALVLDPSADPAETARAVAGRIAADETLRARLVRGLDLALLPAGTTPPGEPFYVRV
;
A
#
# COMPACT_ATOMS: atom_id res chain seq x y z
N MET A 1 23.55 -28.72 -30.14
CA MET A 1 22.13 -28.59 -29.71
C MET A 1 22.13 -27.60 -28.56
N ALA A 2 21.78 -26.34 -28.81
CA ALA A 2 21.70 -25.35 -27.73
C ALA A 2 20.52 -25.73 -26.83
N ASN A 3 20.78 -26.00 -25.55
CA ASN A 3 19.72 -26.21 -24.57
C ASN A 3 18.86 -24.94 -24.55
N LYS A 4 17.61 -25.06 -25.01
CA LYS A 4 16.58 -24.04 -24.82
C LYS A 4 16.30 -23.98 -23.32
N ASN A 5 16.97 -23.05 -22.64
CA ASN A 5 16.73 -22.75 -21.24
C ASN A 5 15.40 -21.99 -21.17
N ILE A 6 14.31 -22.70 -20.82
CA ILE A 6 13.04 -22.03 -20.51
C ILE A 6 13.20 -21.45 -19.11
N PRO A 7 13.10 -20.12 -18.92
CA PRO A 7 13.15 -19.53 -17.59
C PRO A 7 12.05 -20.14 -16.72
N ASP A 8 12.39 -20.64 -15.53
CA ASP A 8 11.42 -21.06 -14.53
C ASP A 8 10.82 -19.80 -13.89
N PRO A 9 9.51 -19.55 -14.04
CA PRO A 9 8.87 -18.38 -13.45
C PRO A 9 8.74 -18.47 -11.93
N GLY A 10 9.13 -19.58 -11.31
CA GLY A 10 9.04 -19.81 -9.85
C GLY A 10 7.68 -20.34 -9.40
N PHE A 11 6.78 -20.67 -10.35
CA PHE A 11 5.41 -21.11 -10.12
C PHE A 11 5.04 -22.32 -11.01
N SER A 12 5.99 -23.21 -11.27
CA SER A 12 5.80 -24.38 -12.14
C SER A 12 4.77 -25.38 -11.62
N ASP A 13 4.56 -25.44 -10.30
CA ASP A 13 3.56 -26.28 -9.63
C ASP A 13 2.24 -25.53 -9.30
N ASP A 14 2.05 -24.32 -9.83
CA ASP A 14 0.84 -23.52 -9.59
C ASP A 14 -0.40 -24.18 -10.21
N ASP A 15 -1.36 -24.55 -9.37
CA ASP A 15 -2.64 -25.13 -9.78
C ASP A 15 -3.68 -24.08 -10.20
N GLY A 16 -3.31 -22.80 -10.13
CA GLY A 16 -4.15 -21.66 -10.50
C GLY A 16 -5.17 -21.27 -9.43
N SER A 17 -5.21 -21.96 -8.29
CA SER A 17 -6.04 -21.58 -7.15
C SER A 17 -5.46 -20.38 -6.40
N ALA A 18 -6.29 -19.71 -5.61
CA ALA A 18 -5.87 -18.60 -4.76
C ALA A 18 -5.17 -19.14 -3.49
N ASP A 19 -4.13 -18.44 -2.99
CA ASP A 19 -3.55 -18.74 -1.68
C ASP A 19 -4.66 -18.66 -0.60
N PRO A 20 -4.94 -19.74 0.16
CA PRO A 20 -6.01 -19.75 1.15
C PRO A 20 -5.88 -18.66 2.22
N ARG A 21 -4.66 -18.26 2.58
CA ARG A 21 -4.40 -17.17 3.53
C ARG A 21 -4.81 -15.83 2.93
N LEU A 22 -4.54 -15.60 1.65
CA LEU A 22 -4.96 -14.39 0.96
C LEU A 22 -6.48 -14.35 0.80
N SER A 23 -7.12 -15.46 0.42
CA SER A 23 -8.58 -15.55 0.35
C SER A 23 -9.23 -15.26 1.71
N ALA A 24 -8.72 -15.82 2.80
CA ALA A 24 -9.21 -15.56 4.16
C ALA A 24 -9.01 -14.09 4.57
N ALA A 25 -7.85 -13.50 4.27
CA ALA A 25 -7.58 -12.09 4.56
C ALA A 25 -8.49 -11.13 3.78
N LEU A 26 -8.73 -11.42 2.50
CA LEU A 26 -9.66 -10.63 1.67
C LEU A 26 -11.10 -10.74 2.16
N ALA A 27 -11.53 -11.94 2.56
CA ALA A 27 -12.86 -12.14 3.16
C ALA A 27 -13.00 -11.37 4.49
N ALA A 28 -12.00 -11.45 5.37
CA ALA A 28 -12.00 -10.69 6.62
C ALA A 28 -12.03 -9.17 6.37
N TRP A 29 -11.31 -8.68 5.36
CA TRP A 29 -11.36 -7.27 4.97
C TRP A 29 -12.71 -6.86 4.34
N ALA A 30 -13.40 -7.77 3.66
CA ALA A 30 -14.75 -7.50 3.15
C ALA A 30 -15.74 -7.27 4.30
N GLU A 31 -15.55 -7.94 5.44
CA GLU A 31 -16.33 -7.75 6.68
C GLU A 31 -15.86 -6.53 7.49
N ASP A 32 -14.55 -6.29 7.57
CA ASP A 32 -13.92 -5.15 8.24
C ASP A 32 -12.95 -4.41 7.31
N ARG A 33 -13.42 -3.28 6.77
CA ARG A 33 -12.66 -2.44 5.81
C ARG A 33 -11.36 -1.86 6.40
N THR A 34 -11.14 -1.96 7.70
CA THR A 34 -9.90 -1.51 8.35
C THR A 34 -8.81 -2.60 8.40
N ALA A 35 -9.16 -3.86 8.13
CA ALA A 35 -8.27 -5.01 8.21
C ALA A 35 -7.29 -5.15 7.03
N HIS A 36 -6.61 -4.06 6.65
CA HIS A 36 -5.60 -4.06 5.58
C HIS A 36 -4.34 -4.85 5.94
N GLY A 37 -3.95 -4.89 7.22
CA GLY A 37 -2.73 -5.55 7.67
C GLY A 37 -2.66 -7.04 7.29
N PRO A 38 -3.69 -7.86 7.62
CA PRO A 38 -3.75 -9.25 7.18
C PRO A 38 -3.64 -9.43 5.65
N VAL A 39 -4.25 -8.53 4.86
CA VAL A 39 -4.18 -8.59 3.40
C VAL A 39 -2.75 -8.31 2.92
N LEU A 40 -2.10 -7.26 3.43
CA LEU A 40 -0.71 -6.93 3.09
C LEU A 40 0.26 -8.05 3.48
N ALA A 41 0.06 -8.68 4.65
CA ALA A 41 0.86 -9.81 5.10
C ALA A 41 0.70 -11.03 4.17
N ALA A 42 -0.53 -11.35 3.75
CA ALA A 42 -0.78 -12.45 2.84
C ALA A 42 -0.26 -12.17 1.41
N LEU A 43 -0.45 -10.95 0.90
CA LEU A 43 0.01 -10.54 -0.43
C LEU A 43 1.53 -10.65 -0.60
N LYS A 44 2.29 -10.44 0.49
CA LYS A 44 3.75 -10.53 0.46
C LYS A 44 4.26 -11.90 0.01
N GLU A 45 3.54 -12.96 0.37
CA GLU A 45 3.93 -14.36 0.09
C GLU A 45 3.12 -14.96 -1.07
N ALA A 46 1.99 -14.33 -1.45
CA ALA A 46 1.10 -14.85 -2.46
C ALA A 46 1.58 -14.56 -3.89
N ARG A 47 1.22 -15.46 -4.80
CA ARG A 47 1.28 -15.24 -6.23
C ARG A 47 0.08 -14.43 -6.69
N LEU A 48 0.29 -13.47 -7.59
CA LEU A 48 -0.77 -12.77 -8.33
C LEU A 48 -0.73 -13.19 -9.80
N LEU A 49 -1.86 -13.10 -10.48
CA LEU A 49 -1.98 -13.23 -11.93
C LEU A 49 -2.20 -11.84 -12.50
N VAL A 50 -1.24 -11.35 -13.27
CA VAL A 50 -1.44 -10.16 -14.10
C VAL A 50 -1.97 -10.63 -15.45
N PRO A 51 -3.11 -10.10 -15.92
CA PRO A 51 -3.65 -10.48 -17.21
C PRO A 51 -2.77 -9.95 -18.34
N VAL A 52 -2.62 -10.74 -19.40
CA VAL A 52 -2.09 -10.25 -20.66
C VAL A 52 -3.11 -10.55 -21.75
N VAL A 53 -3.48 -9.51 -22.50
CA VAL A 53 -4.43 -9.58 -23.60
C VAL A 53 -3.71 -9.26 -24.91
N ALA A 54 -4.15 -9.89 -25.99
CA ALA A 54 -3.68 -9.52 -27.32
C ALA A 54 -4.34 -8.20 -27.71
N VAL A 55 -3.53 -7.17 -27.95
CA VAL A 55 -4.02 -5.91 -28.52
C VAL A 55 -3.78 -5.98 -30.02
N LEU A 56 -4.83 -5.76 -30.80
CA LEU A 56 -4.72 -5.59 -32.24
C LEU A 56 -3.93 -4.31 -32.51
N GLY A 57 -2.76 -4.44 -33.14
CA GLY A 57 -1.96 -3.29 -33.57
C GLY A 57 -2.63 -2.48 -34.69
N GLU A 58 -2.02 -1.35 -35.05
CA GLU A 58 -2.49 -0.44 -36.11
C GLU A 58 -2.83 -1.20 -37.41
N VAL A 59 -4.01 -0.91 -37.95
CA VAL A 59 -4.45 -1.45 -39.24
C VAL A 59 -4.00 -0.48 -40.33
N GLU A 60 -3.00 -0.86 -41.13
CA GLU A 60 -2.73 -0.17 -42.39
C GLU A 60 -3.65 -0.75 -43.47
N GLU A 61 -4.39 0.13 -44.17
CA GLU A 61 -5.01 -0.20 -45.46
C GLU A 61 -3.95 -0.11 -46.55
N ASP A 62 -3.73 -1.19 -47.29
CA ASP A 62 -2.94 -1.13 -48.53
C ASP A 62 -3.73 -0.43 -49.65
N GLU A 63 -3.04 -0.04 -50.73
CA GLU A 63 -3.65 0.66 -51.88
C GLU A 63 -4.76 -0.15 -52.60
N ASN A 64 -4.98 -1.42 -52.23
CA ASN A 64 -6.00 -2.31 -52.76
C ASN A 64 -7.17 -2.56 -51.78
N GLY A 65 -7.21 -1.87 -50.63
CA GLY A 65 -8.27 -2.01 -49.63
C GLY A 65 -8.19 -3.33 -48.84
N LEU A 66 -7.06 -4.03 -48.85
CA LEU A 66 -6.85 -5.22 -48.04
C LEU A 66 -6.28 -4.81 -46.68
N ARG A 67 -7.09 -4.97 -45.63
CA ARG A 67 -6.62 -4.82 -44.24
C ARG A 67 -5.62 -5.93 -43.95
N ARG A 68 -4.33 -5.60 -43.79
CA ARG A 68 -3.31 -6.56 -43.35
C ARG A 68 -2.94 -6.28 -41.90
N GLU A 69 -3.39 -7.18 -41.03
CA GLU A 69 -3.00 -7.24 -39.62
C GLU A 69 -1.51 -7.64 -39.54
N LYS A 70 -0.64 -6.73 -39.11
CA LYS A 70 0.81 -6.93 -39.21
C LYS A 70 1.49 -7.32 -37.89
N THR A 71 0.93 -7.00 -36.73
CA THR A 71 1.48 -7.36 -35.42
C THR A 71 0.38 -7.54 -34.36
N SER A 72 0.48 -8.61 -33.57
CA SER A 72 -0.27 -8.78 -32.32
C SER A 72 0.67 -8.46 -31.17
N ASP A 73 0.48 -7.32 -30.51
CA ASP A 73 1.27 -6.97 -29.33
C ASP A 73 0.55 -7.49 -28.08
N MET A 74 1.30 -8.15 -27.20
CA MET A 74 0.80 -8.64 -25.92
C MET A 74 0.93 -7.50 -24.90
N ALA A 75 -0.20 -6.99 -24.40
CA ALA A 75 -0.21 -5.87 -23.47
C ALA A 75 -0.81 -6.27 -22.12
N VAL A 76 -0.29 -5.64 -21.08
CA VAL A 76 -0.92 -5.63 -19.76
C VAL A 76 -2.05 -4.59 -19.81
N PRO A 77 -3.31 -4.97 -19.62
CA PRO A 77 -4.42 -4.04 -19.67
C PRO A 77 -4.35 -3.11 -18.46
N THR A 78 -4.53 -1.82 -18.69
CA THR A 78 -4.59 -0.79 -17.65
C THR A 78 -6.00 -0.22 -17.59
N LEU A 79 -6.66 -0.38 -16.44
CA LEU A 79 -7.99 0.17 -16.19
C LEU A 79 -7.89 1.70 -16.06
N LYS A 80 -8.86 2.43 -16.60
CA LYS A 80 -8.93 3.89 -16.51
C LYS A 80 -10.28 4.34 -15.95
N ALA A 81 -10.25 5.21 -14.95
CA ALA A 81 -11.44 5.83 -14.36
C ALA A 81 -11.17 7.32 -14.11
N GLY A 82 -11.62 8.18 -15.02
CA GLY A 82 -11.20 9.59 -15.04
C GLY A 82 -9.68 9.70 -15.23
N ASP A 83 -9.03 10.45 -14.35
CA ASP A 83 -7.57 10.63 -14.37
C ASP A 83 -6.81 9.50 -13.66
N ARG A 84 -7.52 8.56 -13.03
CA ARG A 84 -6.88 7.43 -12.33
C ARG A 84 -6.65 6.24 -13.25
N LYS A 85 -5.51 5.60 -13.06
CA LYS A 85 -5.12 4.35 -13.73
C LYS A 85 -4.93 3.25 -12.70
N ALA A 86 -5.42 2.05 -12.99
CA ALA A 86 -5.23 0.90 -12.13
C ALA A 86 -4.76 -0.33 -12.91
N LEU A 87 -3.86 -1.09 -12.29
CA LEU A 87 -3.45 -2.40 -12.78
C LEU A 87 -4.43 -3.46 -12.24
N PRO A 88 -5.12 -4.22 -13.10
CA PRO A 88 -5.86 -5.41 -12.66
C PRO A 88 -4.90 -6.53 -12.31
N ALA A 89 -5.14 -7.20 -11.18
CA ALA A 89 -4.45 -8.41 -10.77
C ALA A 89 -5.45 -9.40 -10.18
N PHE A 90 -5.14 -10.70 -10.22
CA PHE A 90 -6.08 -11.73 -9.79
C PHE A 90 -5.40 -12.75 -8.89
N THR A 91 -6.14 -13.26 -7.90
CA THR A 91 -5.65 -14.28 -6.98
C THR A 91 -5.69 -15.68 -7.60
N SER A 92 -6.63 -15.93 -8.52
CA SER A 92 -6.83 -17.23 -9.16
C SER A 92 -7.22 -17.12 -10.64
N THR A 93 -7.05 -18.21 -11.37
CA THR A 93 -7.49 -18.32 -12.77
C THR A 93 -9.01 -18.21 -12.89
N ALA A 94 -9.75 -18.68 -11.88
CA ALA A 94 -11.20 -18.52 -11.81
C ALA A 94 -11.62 -17.05 -11.70
N ALA A 95 -10.97 -16.28 -10.81
CA ALA A 95 -11.22 -14.84 -10.68
C ALA A 95 -10.86 -14.06 -11.96
N LEU A 96 -9.75 -14.44 -12.61
CA LEU A 96 -9.36 -13.88 -13.90
C LEU A 96 -10.40 -14.17 -14.99
N ALA A 97 -10.85 -15.42 -15.12
CA ALA A 97 -11.82 -15.81 -16.14
C ALA A 97 -13.21 -15.20 -15.93
N LEU A 98 -13.58 -14.88 -14.68
CA LEU A 98 -14.79 -14.10 -14.37
C LEU A 98 -14.71 -12.67 -14.91
N TRP A 99 -13.51 -12.08 -14.95
CA TRP A 99 -13.29 -10.74 -15.48
C TRP A 99 -13.15 -10.73 -17.00
N ASP A 100 -12.28 -11.58 -17.54
CA ASP A 100 -12.05 -11.73 -18.98
C ASP A 100 -11.62 -13.17 -19.30
N PRO A 101 -12.48 -13.97 -19.96
CA PRO A 101 -12.16 -15.36 -20.31
C PRO A 101 -11.10 -15.51 -21.40
N GLU A 102 -10.79 -14.45 -22.16
CA GLU A 102 -9.74 -14.46 -23.20
C GLU A 102 -8.37 -14.03 -22.66
N ALA A 103 -8.32 -13.46 -21.45
CA ALA A 103 -7.08 -13.01 -20.83
C ALA A 103 -6.17 -14.18 -20.45
N ARG A 104 -4.87 -14.05 -20.76
CA ARG A 104 -3.87 -15.05 -20.42
C ARG A 104 -3.25 -14.73 -19.06
N PRO A 105 -3.18 -15.69 -18.13
CA PRO A 105 -2.59 -15.46 -16.82
C PRO A 105 -1.06 -15.40 -16.90
N VAL A 106 -0.48 -14.37 -16.29
CA VAL A 106 0.96 -14.32 -16.00
C VAL A 106 1.16 -14.29 -14.49
N ALA A 107 1.68 -15.40 -13.97
CA ALA A 107 2.03 -15.58 -12.57
C ALA A 107 3.22 -14.72 -12.17
N VAL A 108 3.03 -13.82 -11.20
CA VAL A 108 4.07 -12.94 -10.69
C VAL A 108 3.99 -12.79 -9.17
N PRO A 109 5.12 -12.61 -8.46
CA PRO A 109 5.11 -12.16 -7.07
C PRO A 109 4.63 -10.70 -6.98
N LEU A 110 4.18 -10.29 -5.79
CA LEU A 110 3.66 -8.94 -5.54
C LEU A 110 4.60 -7.82 -6.05
N HIS A 111 5.91 -7.92 -5.80
CA HIS A 111 6.85 -6.87 -6.19
C HIS A 111 6.90 -6.64 -7.71
N GLN A 112 6.71 -7.68 -8.52
CA GLN A 112 6.64 -7.55 -9.98
C GLN A 112 5.31 -6.95 -10.44
N ALA A 113 4.18 -7.31 -9.81
CA ALA A 113 2.90 -6.66 -10.06
C ALA A 113 2.97 -5.15 -9.74
N LEU A 114 3.62 -4.78 -8.63
CA LEU A 114 3.83 -3.38 -8.26
C LEU A 114 4.74 -2.63 -9.26
N GLN A 115 5.79 -3.28 -9.77
CA GLN A 115 6.63 -2.73 -10.83
C GLN A 115 5.85 -2.52 -12.14
N ALA A 116 4.98 -3.47 -12.51
CA ALA A 116 4.10 -3.33 -13.67
C ALA A 116 3.13 -2.15 -13.48
N ALA A 117 2.53 -2.00 -12.30
CA ALA A 117 1.67 -0.86 -12.00
C ALA A 117 2.43 0.47 -12.13
N ALA A 118 3.66 0.54 -11.63
CA ALA A 118 4.49 1.73 -11.78
C ALA A 118 4.85 2.03 -13.25
N HIS A 119 5.16 1.00 -14.04
CA HIS A 119 5.44 1.14 -15.48
C HIS A 119 4.24 1.70 -16.26
N GLU A 120 3.04 1.22 -15.92
CA GLU A 120 1.76 1.68 -16.48
C GLU A 120 1.31 3.05 -15.94
N GLN A 121 2.07 3.63 -14.99
CA GLN A 121 1.72 4.84 -14.24
C GLN A 121 0.38 4.69 -13.51
N ALA A 122 0.09 3.48 -13.05
CA ALA A 122 -1.07 3.17 -12.22
C ALA A 122 -0.76 3.48 -10.75
N ASP A 123 -1.67 4.21 -10.10
CA ASP A 123 -1.58 4.56 -8.68
C ASP A 123 -2.28 3.53 -7.77
N THR A 124 -2.78 2.46 -8.39
CA THR A 124 -3.67 1.48 -7.79
C THR A 124 -3.44 0.10 -8.42
N VAL A 125 -3.40 -0.95 -7.60
CA VAL A 125 -3.60 -2.33 -8.06
C VAL A 125 -4.97 -2.79 -7.59
N VAL A 126 -5.83 -3.21 -8.52
CA VAL A 126 -7.15 -3.76 -8.19
C VAL A 126 -7.07 -5.28 -8.27
N ILE A 127 -7.29 -5.92 -7.13
CA ILE A 127 -7.27 -7.37 -6.99
C ILE A 127 -8.69 -7.91 -7.11
N ASP A 128 -8.88 -8.93 -7.94
CA ASP A 128 -10.14 -9.68 -8.11
C ASP A 128 -11.35 -8.76 -8.39
N LEU A 129 -11.22 -7.88 -9.40
CA LEU A 129 -12.24 -6.90 -9.76
C LEU A 129 -13.65 -7.51 -9.96
N ALA A 130 -13.73 -8.72 -10.53
CA ALA A 130 -14.98 -9.45 -10.77
C ALA A 130 -15.41 -10.36 -9.60
N GLY A 131 -14.70 -10.30 -8.47
CA GLY A 131 -14.93 -11.13 -7.29
C GLY A 131 -13.93 -12.29 -7.14
N PRO A 132 -13.98 -13.01 -6.00
CA PRO A 132 -15.04 -12.98 -4.99
C PRO A 132 -15.02 -11.75 -4.06
N VAL A 133 -13.87 -11.09 -3.92
CA VAL A 133 -13.74 -9.83 -3.17
C VAL A 133 -12.87 -8.86 -3.98
N ALA A 134 -13.47 -7.78 -4.48
CA ALA A 134 -12.70 -6.73 -5.14
C ALA A 134 -11.96 -5.87 -4.12
N TYR A 135 -10.62 -5.89 -4.17
CA TYR A 135 -9.74 -5.18 -3.24
C TYR A 135 -8.89 -4.13 -3.97
N GLU A 136 -8.93 -2.89 -3.47
CA GLU A 136 -8.12 -1.79 -3.99
C GLU A 136 -6.86 -1.64 -3.13
N LEU A 137 -5.69 -1.96 -3.70
CA LEU A 137 -4.39 -1.65 -3.13
C LEU A 137 -3.95 -0.27 -3.64
N SER A 138 -4.26 0.78 -2.88
CA SER A 138 -3.91 2.17 -3.21
C SER A 138 -3.35 2.93 -2.00
N GLY A 139 -2.91 4.18 -2.23
CA GLY A 139 -2.54 5.12 -1.17
C GLY A 139 -1.47 4.61 -0.20
N ALA A 140 -1.78 4.59 1.10
CA ALA A 140 -0.86 4.16 2.15
C ALA A 140 -0.54 2.66 2.10
N ALA A 141 -1.53 1.83 1.74
CA ALA A 141 -1.34 0.39 1.63
C ALA A 141 -0.44 0.03 0.43
N LEU A 142 -0.61 0.72 -0.70
CA LEU A 142 0.28 0.55 -1.85
C LEU A 142 1.72 0.97 -1.54
N ARG A 143 1.91 2.11 -0.85
CA ARG A 143 3.24 2.54 -0.38
C ARG A 143 3.86 1.52 0.58
N ALA A 144 3.08 0.98 1.52
CA ALA A 144 3.55 -0.07 2.42
C ALA A 144 4.00 -1.33 1.65
N ALA A 145 3.20 -1.79 0.70
CA ALA A 145 3.52 -2.93 -0.13
C ALA A 145 4.81 -2.73 -0.96
N ASN A 146 4.98 -1.54 -1.55
CA ASN A 146 6.20 -1.17 -2.31
C ASN A 146 7.48 -1.22 -1.45
N GLU A 147 7.35 -0.99 -0.15
CA GLU A 147 8.47 -1.02 0.80
C GLU A 147 8.59 -2.39 1.51
N GLY A 148 7.79 -3.38 1.12
CA GLY A 148 7.78 -4.71 1.73
C GLY A 148 7.21 -4.76 3.16
N ARG A 149 6.49 -3.71 3.57
CA ARG A 149 5.79 -3.63 4.85
C ARG A 149 4.45 -4.34 4.79
N THR A 150 4.02 -4.85 5.94
CA THR A 150 2.75 -5.57 6.10
C THR A 150 1.71 -4.75 6.87
N THR A 151 1.97 -3.47 7.11
CA THR A 151 1.02 -2.55 7.75
C THR A 151 1.03 -1.20 7.04
N ALA A 152 -0.16 -0.64 6.85
CA ALA A 152 -0.36 0.72 6.38
C ALA A 152 -0.50 1.73 7.53
N ASP A 153 -0.60 1.25 8.78
CA ASP A 153 -0.68 2.09 9.98
C ASP A 153 0.69 2.75 10.26
N PRO A 154 0.79 4.09 10.18
CA PRO A 154 2.03 4.78 10.48
C PRO A 154 2.49 4.60 11.93
N LEU A 155 1.58 4.40 12.89
CA LEU A 155 1.93 4.24 14.30
C LEU A 155 2.54 2.87 14.61
N ALA A 156 2.34 1.89 13.73
CA ALA A 156 2.99 0.59 13.79
C ALA A 156 4.38 0.58 13.12
N ASP A 157 4.79 1.68 12.48
CA ASP A 157 6.10 1.81 11.83
C ASP A 157 7.16 2.27 12.85
N PRO A 158 8.19 1.45 13.15
CA PRO A 158 9.24 1.82 14.08
C PRO A 158 9.94 3.12 13.69
N ALA A 159 10.14 3.38 12.40
CA ALA A 159 10.80 4.60 11.94
C ALA A 159 9.98 5.86 12.25
N VAL A 160 8.65 5.75 12.16
CA VAL A 160 7.73 6.84 12.54
C VAL A 160 7.77 7.05 14.05
N THR A 161 7.67 5.98 14.84
CA THR A 161 7.69 6.11 16.31
C THR A 161 9.02 6.69 16.81
N GLU A 162 10.16 6.23 16.29
CA GLU A 162 11.47 6.76 16.69
C GLU A 162 11.66 8.23 16.29
N ALA A 163 11.19 8.64 15.11
CA ALA A 163 11.22 10.05 14.70
C ALA A 163 10.32 10.94 15.59
N ILE A 164 9.11 10.50 15.94
CA ILE A 164 8.24 11.21 16.89
C ILE A 164 8.90 11.31 18.27
N ARG A 165 9.50 10.22 18.75
CA ARG A 165 10.22 10.16 20.02
C ARG A 165 11.37 11.16 20.04
N ALA A 166 12.16 11.23 18.96
CA ALA A 166 13.26 12.18 18.82
C ALA A 166 12.76 13.64 18.82
N ALA A 167 11.68 13.94 18.09
CA ALA A 167 11.09 15.28 18.06
C ALA A 167 10.61 15.74 19.44
N VAL A 168 9.98 14.84 20.21
CA VAL A 168 9.55 15.10 21.59
C VAL A 168 10.74 15.25 22.55
N ALA A 169 11.74 14.37 22.44
CA ALA A 169 12.92 14.40 23.30
C ALA A 169 13.73 15.70 23.15
N ALA A 170 13.75 16.26 21.95
CA ALA A 170 14.41 17.52 21.62
C ALA A 170 13.69 18.76 22.19
N GLU A 171 12.49 18.62 22.77
CA GLU A 171 11.72 19.72 23.34
C GLU A 171 11.70 19.66 24.88
N PRO A 172 12.51 20.49 25.59
CA PRO A 172 12.64 20.44 27.05
C PRO A 172 11.33 20.63 27.81
N GLY A 173 10.38 21.39 27.24
CA GLY A 173 9.06 21.64 27.84
C GLY A 173 8.17 20.41 27.94
N VAL A 174 8.50 19.29 27.30
CA VAL A 174 7.71 18.05 27.36
C VAL A 174 8.24 17.10 28.44
N ARG A 175 7.40 16.76 29.42
CA ARG A 175 7.69 15.79 30.49
C ARG A 175 7.31 14.36 30.13
N ARG A 176 6.13 14.19 29.55
CA ARG A 176 5.64 12.89 29.04
C ARG A 176 4.92 13.09 27.72
N ALA A 177 4.92 12.06 26.89
CA ALA A 177 4.04 12.02 25.72
C ALA A 177 3.34 10.67 25.62
N HIS A 178 2.13 10.68 25.07
CA HIS A 178 1.36 9.49 24.75
C HIS A 178 1.01 9.54 23.26
N LEU A 179 1.20 8.42 22.57
CA LEU A 179 0.94 8.29 21.14
C LEU A 179 -0.13 7.21 20.96
N GLY A 180 -1.14 7.50 20.15
CA GLY A 180 -2.24 6.56 19.92
C GLY A 180 -3.08 6.93 18.71
N PRO A 181 -4.15 6.16 18.44
CA PRO A 181 -5.06 6.43 17.34
C PRO A 181 -5.77 7.77 17.52
N GLY A 182 -5.94 8.51 16.42
CA GLY A 182 -6.53 9.85 16.39
C GLY A 182 -7.44 10.05 15.17
N SER A 183 -7.90 11.28 14.96
CA SER A 183 -8.74 11.61 13.81
C SER A 183 -7.90 11.77 12.53
N ALA A 184 -6.65 12.22 12.68
CA ALA A 184 -5.59 12.18 11.66
C ALA A 184 -4.92 10.79 11.62
N ASP A 185 -3.61 10.70 11.33
CA ASP A 185 -2.90 9.41 11.35
C ASP A 185 -2.58 8.92 12.77
N GLY A 186 -2.71 9.82 13.75
CA GLY A 186 -2.53 9.53 15.17
C GLY A 186 -2.71 10.79 16.00
N ILE A 187 -2.73 10.63 17.32
CA ILE A 187 -2.73 11.72 18.28
C ILE A 187 -1.48 11.63 19.16
N LEU A 188 -0.76 12.74 19.28
CA LEU A 188 0.36 12.91 20.19
C LEU A 188 -0.07 13.84 21.32
N ALA A 189 -0.36 13.25 22.48
CA ALA A 189 -0.71 13.96 23.69
C ALA A 189 0.56 14.30 24.49
N LEU A 190 0.81 15.59 24.68
CA LEU A 190 1.98 16.13 25.38
C LEU A 190 1.58 16.56 26.80
N VAL A 191 2.22 15.98 27.81
CA VAL A 191 2.17 16.45 29.19
C VAL A 191 3.36 17.38 29.40
N LEU A 192 3.07 18.65 29.62
CA LEU A 192 4.09 19.70 29.67
C LEU A 192 4.64 19.89 31.08
N ASP A 193 5.85 20.43 31.16
CA ASP A 193 6.37 20.99 32.40
C ASP A 193 5.54 22.21 32.82
N PRO A 194 5.20 22.37 34.11
CA PRO A 194 4.46 23.54 34.61
C PRO A 194 5.09 24.89 34.23
N SER A 195 6.41 24.96 34.03
CA SER A 195 7.10 26.20 33.68
C SER A 195 7.19 26.45 32.17
N ALA A 196 6.73 25.53 31.33
CA ALA A 196 6.81 25.66 29.88
C ALA A 196 5.62 26.47 29.33
N ASP A 197 5.86 27.30 28.31
CA ASP A 197 4.77 27.92 27.54
C ASP A 197 4.11 26.86 26.64
N PRO A 198 2.80 26.58 26.80
CA PRO A 198 2.16 25.52 26.03
C PRO A 198 2.14 25.77 24.52
N ALA A 199 1.94 27.02 24.09
CA ALA A 199 1.82 27.36 22.68
C ALA A 199 3.18 27.33 21.97
N GLU A 200 4.25 27.79 22.65
CA GLU A 200 5.61 27.71 22.16
C GLU A 200 6.08 26.27 22.06
N THR A 201 5.87 25.48 23.11
CA THR A 201 6.24 24.05 23.16
C THR A 201 5.53 23.27 22.05
N ALA A 202 4.22 23.48 21.87
CA ALA A 202 3.46 22.84 20.81
C ALA A 202 3.97 23.19 19.41
N ARG A 203 4.24 24.48 19.15
CA ARG A 203 4.79 24.95 17.86
C ARG A 203 6.18 24.37 17.59
N ALA A 204 7.02 24.26 18.61
CA ALA A 204 8.35 23.70 18.48
C ALA A 204 8.29 22.20 18.16
N VAL A 205 7.44 21.41 18.83
CA VAL A 205 7.23 19.99 18.51
C VAL A 205 6.64 19.83 17.11
N ALA A 206 5.60 20.58 16.78
CA ALA A 206 4.96 20.55 15.46
C ALA A 206 5.96 20.89 14.34
N GLY A 207 6.80 21.91 14.53
CA GLY A 207 7.83 22.29 13.57
C GLY A 207 8.87 21.20 13.33
N ARG A 208 9.29 20.49 14.38
CA ARG A 208 10.23 19.35 14.25
C ARG A 208 9.58 18.18 13.52
N ILE A 209 8.34 17.84 13.87
CA ILE A 209 7.57 16.78 13.18
C ILE A 209 7.39 17.12 11.70
N ALA A 210 7.05 18.37 11.39
CA ALA A 210 6.84 18.82 10.01
C ALA A 210 8.14 18.87 9.20
N ALA A 211 9.30 19.06 9.85
CA ALA A 211 10.60 19.10 9.18
C ALA A 211 11.20 17.70 8.92
N ASP A 212 10.77 16.68 9.67
CA ASP A 212 11.31 15.33 9.57
C ASP A 212 10.89 14.64 8.25
N GLU A 213 11.86 14.15 7.48
CA GLU A 213 11.61 13.55 6.16
C GLU A 213 10.84 12.23 6.25
N THR A 214 11.12 11.44 7.28
CA THR A 214 10.43 10.16 7.51
C THR A 214 8.96 10.45 7.82
N LEU A 215 8.70 11.36 8.74
CA LEU A 215 7.33 11.70 9.12
C LEU A 215 6.54 12.30 7.95
N ARG A 216 7.14 13.18 7.13
CA ARG A 216 6.50 13.70 5.92
C ARG A 216 6.18 12.62 4.88
N ALA A 217 7.03 11.59 4.75
CA ALA A 217 6.81 10.52 3.79
C ALA A 217 5.75 9.51 4.28
N ARG A 218 5.66 9.30 5.60
CA ARG A 218 4.85 8.24 6.21
C ARG A 218 3.48 8.71 6.69
N LEU A 219 3.37 9.92 7.21
CA LEU A 219 2.11 10.52 7.65
C LEU A 219 1.39 11.16 6.45
N VAL A 220 0.15 10.76 6.21
CA VAL A 220 -0.70 11.23 5.11
C VAL A 220 -1.54 12.43 5.52
N ARG A 221 -2.16 12.34 6.70
CA ARG A 221 -3.01 13.37 7.30
C ARG A 221 -2.30 14.13 8.42
N GLY A 222 -1.16 13.63 8.89
CA GLY A 222 -0.39 14.21 9.98
C GLY A 222 -0.82 13.69 11.35
N LEU A 223 -0.39 14.37 12.41
CA LEU A 223 -0.74 14.03 13.79
C LEU A 223 -1.58 15.14 14.42
N ASP A 224 -2.61 14.74 15.16
CA ASP A 224 -3.30 15.60 16.09
C ASP A 224 -2.39 15.87 17.31
N LEU A 225 -2.29 17.12 17.76
CA LEU A 225 -1.57 17.47 18.99
C LEU A 225 -2.55 17.80 20.10
N ALA A 226 -2.45 17.08 21.23
CA ALA A 226 -3.20 17.40 22.45
C ALA A 226 -2.24 17.91 23.52
N LEU A 227 -2.55 19.07 24.10
CA LEU A 227 -1.77 19.65 25.21
C LEU A 227 -2.50 19.36 26.51
N LEU A 228 -1.82 18.65 27.41
CA LEU A 228 -2.39 18.23 28.68
C LEU A 228 -1.76 19.01 29.84
N PRO A 229 -2.56 19.41 30.85
CA PRO A 229 -2.04 20.03 32.06
C PRO A 229 -1.00 19.14 32.76
N ALA A 230 -0.07 19.78 33.46
CA ALA A 230 0.89 19.08 34.29
C ALA A 230 0.17 18.18 35.32
N GLY A 231 0.70 16.98 35.55
CA GLY A 231 0.10 15.99 36.45
C GLY A 231 -0.96 15.09 35.80
N THR A 232 -1.45 15.40 34.61
CA THR A 232 -2.37 14.51 33.87
C THR A 232 -1.70 13.16 33.59
N THR A 233 -2.39 12.08 33.91
CA THR A 233 -2.01 10.69 33.58
C THR A 233 -3.06 10.09 32.66
N PRO A 234 -2.92 10.27 31.34
CA PRO A 234 -3.73 9.57 30.36
C PRO A 234 -3.66 8.05 30.55
N PRO A 235 -4.71 7.30 30.19
CA PRO A 235 -4.66 5.84 30.19
C PRO A 235 -3.57 5.32 29.23
N GLY A 236 -2.99 4.18 29.58
CA GLY A 236 -1.91 3.54 28.82
C GLY A 236 -0.51 3.94 29.30
N GLU A 237 0.49 3.18 28.84
CA GLU A 237 1.89 3.49 29.14
C GLU A 237 2.33 4.75 28.39
N PRO A 238 3.14 5.62 29.02
CA PRO A 238 3.67 6.79 28.34
C PRO A 238 4.57 6.35 27.18
N PHE A 239 4.26 6.86 25.99
CA PHE A 239 5.11 6.69 24.82
C PHE A 239 6.51 7.26 25.05
N TYR A 240 6.62 8.39 25.74
CA TYR A 240 7.88 9.03 26.12
C TYR A 240 7.82 9.54 27.56
N VAL A 241 8.92 9.41 28.30
CA VAL A 241 9.13 10.01 29.62
C VAL A 241 10.50 10.67 29.63
N ARG A 242 10.54 11.94 30.01
CA ARG A 242 11.80 12.66 30.23
C ARG A 242 12.44 12.18 31.53
N VAL A 243 13.64 11.60 31.41
CA VAL A 243 14.50 11.17 32.54
C VAL A 243 15.22 12.38 33.12
#